data_AF-A0A2V7RI63-F1
#
_entry.id   AF-A0A2V7RI63-F1
#
_cell.length_a   1.000
_cell.length_b   1.000
_cell.length_c   1.000
_cell.angle_alpha   90.00
_cell.angle_beta   90.00
_cell.angle_gamma   90.00
#
_symmetry.space_group_name_H-M   'P 1'
#
loop_
_entity.id
_entity.type
_entity.pdbx_description
1 polymer ?
#
loop_
_entity_poly.entity_id
_entity_poly.type
_entity_poly.pdbx_seq_one_letter_code
_entity_poly.pdbx_strand_id
1 'polypeptide(L)'
;DIRDPARPKRLSAVADSNFSFWHSASFNNDGTKMLFTDEWGGGTQPRCRATDKPEWGADAIFTLTNDQMTFRGYYKLPAPQTSQENCVAHNGSLIPVPGRDIMAQGWYQGGVSVFEFTDPARPREIAYFDRGPIDATKMYVGGSWSAYWYNGYIYSSEIARGLDVFELLPGGLLSQNEIDAAKLVHFNELNVQDQQKLVWPASLVVARAFVDQLERSSGLTTDRISAVRQSLTAAEQASGMARRNALTQLATQLESEAGGSSDGAKVRMLASEVREIANVAR
;
A
#
# COMPACT_ATOMS: atom_id res chain seq x y z
N ASP A 1 23.41 -1.99 9.01
CA ASP A 1 24.09 -3.05 8.24
C ASP A 1 24.37 -4.21 9.17
N ILE A 2 23.76 -5.34 8.85
CA ILE A 2 23.87 -6.60 9.58
C ILE A 2 24.41 -7.73 8.69
N ARG A 3 25.09 -7.42 7.57
CA ARG A 3 25.74 -8.43 6.71
C ARG A 3 26.77 -9.27 7.47
N ASP A 4 27.40 -8.67 8.49
CA ASP A 4 28.11 -9.38 9.55
C ASP A 4 27.31 -9.24 10.85
N PRO A 5 26.49 -10.26 11.23
CA PRO A 5 25.65 -10.19 12.43
C PRO A 5 26.43 -10.02 13.73
N ALA A 6 27.70 -10.47 13.78
CA ALA A 6 28.56 -10.32 14.93
C ALA A 6 29.13 -8.88 15.05
N ARG A 7 29.06 -8.09 13.98
CA ARG A 7 29.62 -6.74 13.90
C ARG A 7 28.67 -5.76 13.20
N PRO A 8 27.49 -5.50 13.78
CA PRO A 8 26.51 -4.60 13.18
C PRO A 8 27.07 -3.17 13.07
N LYS A 9 26.73 -2.49 11.98
CA LYS A 9 27.07 -1.07 11.77
C LYS A 9 25.79 -0.25 11.62
N ARG A 10 25.70 0.85 12.38
CA ARG A 10 24.64 1.84 12.17
C ARG A 10 24.91 2.57 10.86
N LEU A 11 23.97 2.51 9.93
CA LEU A 11 24.08 3.16 8.61
C LEU A 11 23.61 4.61 8.65
N SER A 12 22.49 4.85 9.34
CA SER A 12 21.84 6.16 9.40
C SER A 12 21.02 6.27 10.68
N ALA A 13 20.63 7.50 11.01
CA ALA A 13 19.74 7.85 12.10
C ALA A 13 18.99 9.13 11.73
N VAL A 14 17.74 9.22 12.14
CA VAL A 14 16.90 10.42 12.03
C VAL A 14 16.29 10.71 13.39
N ALA A 15 15.88 11.96 13.59
CA ALA A 15 15.11 12.40 14.74
C ALA A 15 13.99 13.29 14.24
N ASP A 16 12.86 13.26 14.94
CA ASP A 16 11.68 14.02 14.61
C ASP A 16 11.11 14.60 15.92
N SER A 17 10.99 15.92 15.99
CA SER A 17 10.47 16.60 17.18
C SER A 17 8.96 16.41 17.38
N ASN A 18 8.25 15.91 16.37
CA ASN A 18 6.84 15.57 16.45
C ASN A 18 6.62 14.14 16.97
N PHE A 19 7.66 13.30 17.02
CA PHE A 19 7.54 11.93 17.51
C PHE A 19 7.73 11.87 19.03
N SER A 20 6.80 11.20 19.71
CA SER A 20 6.95 10.90 21.13
C SER A 20 7.61 9.55 21.35
N PHE A 21 7.32 8.55 20.49
CA PHE A 21 7.79 7.18 20.65
C PHE A 21 7.86 6.45 19.30
N TRP A 22 9.06 6.04 18.88
CA TRP A 22 9.25 5.25 17.67
C TRP A 22 8.82 3.79 17.93
N HIS A 23 7.59 3.46 17.55
CA HIS A 23 6.98 2.17 17.88
C HIS A 23 7.34 1.06 16.90
N SER A 24 7.10 1.29 15.61
CA SER A 24 7.31 0.31 14.55
C SER A 24 7.87 0.97 13.29
N ALA A 25 8.47 0.16 12.42
CA ALA A 25 8.99 0.59 11.13
C ALA A 25 8.66 -0.46 10.06
N SER A 26 8.24 -0.01 8.89
CA SER A 26 7.95 -0.87 7.74
C SER A 26 8.55 -0.28 6.48
N PHE A 27 9.29 -1.09 5.73
CA PHE A 27 9.67 -0.77 4.35
C PHE A 27 8.46 -0.86 3.41
N ASN A 28 8.48 -0.08 2.33
CA ASN A 28 7.69 -0.43 1.16
C ASN A 28 8.32 -1.61 0.40
N ASN A 29 7.63 -2.17 -0.58
CA ASN A 29 8.04 -3.46 -1.17
C ASN A 29 9.41 -3.45 -1.88
N ASP A 30 9.82 -2.31 -2.44
CA ASP A 30 11.12 -2.18 -3.12
C ASP A 30 12.25 -1.72 -2.19
N GLY A 31 11.96 -1.48 -0.90
CA GLY A 31 12.93 -1.00 0.09
C GLY A 31 13.42 0.44 -0.14
N THR A 32 12.73 1.23 -0.96
CA THR A 32 13.10 2.62 -1.26
C THR A 32 12.41 3.64 -0.34
N LYS A 33 11.44 3.20 0.46
CA LYS A 33 10.73 4.02 1.45
C LYS A 33 10.62 3.28 2.77
N MET A 34 10.57 4.02 3.85
CA MET A 34 10.31 3.50 5.18
C MET A 34 9.28 4.38 5.88
N LEU A 35 8.31 3.71 6.49
CA LEU A 35 7.26 4.29 7.30
C LEU A 35 7.57 3.97 8.76
N PHE A 36 7.64 4.99 9.61
CA PHE A 36 7.77 4.85 11.05
C PHE A 36 6.50 5.27 11.73
N THR A 37 6.08 4.51 12.74
CA THR A 37 4.84 4.76 13.49
C THR A 37 5.15 5.40 14.83
N ASP A 38 4.50 6.51 15.14
CA ASP A 38 4.53 7.15 16.46
C ASP A 38 3.35 6.67 17.32
N GLU A 39 3.61 5.84 18.33
CA GLU A 39 2.57 5.45 19.30
C GLU A 39 2.48 6.48 20.45
N TRP A 40 2.30 7.75 20.09
CA TRP A 40 2.13 8.83 21.06
C TRP A 40 1.03 8.48 22.06
N GLY A 41 1.38 8.57 23.35
CA GLY A 41 0.44 8.34 24.45
C GLY A 41 0.34 6.87 24.82
N GLY A 42 1.25 6.04 24.27
CA GLY A 42 1.42 4.63 24.60
C GLY A 42 0.14 3.84 24.39
N GLY A 43 -0.60 4.15 23.33
CA GLY A 43 -1.81 3.42 22.94
C GLY A 43 -3.00 3.61 23.88
N THR A 44 -2.90 4.43 24.93
CA THR A 44 -3.97 4.62 25.93
C THR A 44 -4.67 5.98 25.85
N GLN A 45 -4.04 6.95 25.19
CA GLN A 45 -4.54 8.32 25.14
C GLN A 45 -5.28 8.62 23.83
N PRO A 46 -6.22 9.58 23.83
CA PRO A 46 -6.94 9.98 22.63
C PRO A 46 -6.09 10.95 21.80
N ARG A 47 -5.19 10.44 20.94
CA ARG A 47 -4.27 11.27 20.13
C ARG A 47 -4.77 11.58 18.73
N CYS A 48 -6.01 11.24 18.40
CA CYS A 48 -6.65 11.57 17.11
C CYS A 48 -7.73 12.66 17.23
N ARG A 49 -7.67 13.53 18.25
CA ARG A 49 -8.71 14.56 18.43
C ARG A 49 -8.56 15.67 17.40
N ALA A 50 -9.65 16.37 17.11
CA ALA A 50 -9.64 17.54 16.23
C ALA A 50 -8.69 18.67 16.67
N THR A 51 -8.29 18.69 17.95
CA THR A 51 -7.35 19.66 18.53
C THR A 51 -5.90 19.18 18.52
N ASP A 52 -5.65 17.89 18.26
CA ASP A 52 -4.30 17.36 18.12
C ASP A 52 -3.74 17.77 16.76
N LYS A 53 -2.41 17.99 16.69
CA LYS A 53 -1.78 18.25 15.39
C LYS A 53 -1.84 17.01 14.50
N PRO A 54 -1.93 17.17 13.17
CA PRO A 54 -1.92 16.05 12.23
C PRO A 54 -0.65 15.19 12.31
N GLU A 55 0.48 15.76 12.74
CA GLU A 55 1.78 15.08 12.82
C GLU A 55 1.97 14.28 14.13
N TRP A 56 1.07 14.44 15.10
CA TRP A 56 1.20 13.80 16.42
C TRP A 56 0.60 12.41 16.42
N GLY A 57 1.33 11.39 16.84
CA GLY A 57 0.80 10.02 16.85
C GLY A 57 0.49 9.49 15.44
N ALA A 58 1.25 9.99 14.46
CA ALA A 58 1.10 9.74 13.04
C ALA A 58 2.21 8.79 12.55
N ASP A 59 2.09 8.35 11.31
CA ASP A 59 3.21 7.73 10.61
C ASP A 59 4.08 8.79 9.94
N ALA A 60 5.40 8.68 10.05
CA ALA A 60 6.37 9.48 9.30
C ALA A 60 6.96 8.67 8.14
N ILE A 61 6.97 9.25 6.96
CA ILE A 61 7.37 8.59 5.73
C ILE A 61 8.67 9.18 5.22
N PHE A 62 9.65 8.30 4.98
CA PHE A 62 10.97 8.63 4.50
C PHE A 62 11.25 7.93 3.18
N THR A 63 11.99 8.57 2.28
CA THR A 63 12.66 7.90 1.16
C THR A 63 14.07 7.51 1.54
N LEU A 64 14.56 6.38 1.03
CA LEU A 64 15.91 5.88 1.22
C LEU A 64 16.71 6.01 -0.09
N THR A 65 17.90 6.60 0.02
CA THR A 65 18.86 6.68 -1.10
C THR A 65 20.26 6.57 -0.53
N ASN A 66 21.06 5.61 -1.00
CA ASN A 66 22.43 5.37 -0.53
C ASN A 66 22.54 5.31 1.01
N ASP A 67 21.69 4.48 1.63
CA ASP A 67 21.57 4.32 3.09
C ASP A 67 21.14 5.59 3.86
N GLN A 68 20.79 6.69 3.18
CA GLN A 68 20.31 7.92 3.82
C GLN A 68 18.78 8.02 3.75
N MET A 69 18.19 8.39 4.89
CA MET A 69 16.75 8.64 5.02
C MET A 69 16.47 10.12 4.81
N THR A 70 15.51 10.44 3.95
CA THR A 70 15.01 11.80 3.74
C THR A 70 13.53 11.86 4.05
N PHE A 71 13.14 12.70 5.01
CA PHE A 71 11.75 12.90 5.40
C PHE A 71 10.91 13.44 4.22
N ARG A 72 9.68 12.95 4.07
CA ARG A 72 8.78 13.35 2.98
C ARG A 72 7.43 13.86 3.45
N GLY A 73 6.86 13.26 4.49
CA GLY A 73 5.54 13.64 4.97
C GLY A 73 5.06 12.75 6.09
N TYR A 74 3.87 13.06 6.58
CA TYR A 74 3.17 12.26 7.58
C TYR A 74 1.90 11.67 7.00
N TYR A 75 1.49 10.52 7.52
CA TYR A 75 0.15 10.01 7.36
C TYR A 75 -0.54 9.90 8.71
N LYS A 76 -1.77 10.41 8.80
CA LYS A 76 -2.67 10.21 9.93
C LYS A 76 -4.07 10.01 9.38
N LEU A 77 -4.85 9.14 10.02
CA LEU A 77 -6.25 8.97 9.65
C LEU A 77 -6.97 10.34 9.63
N PRO A 78 -7.84 10.60 8.63
CA PRO A 78 -8.41 11.92 8.41
C PRO A 78 -9.59 12.25 9.35
N ALA A 79 -10.27 11.23 9.89
CA ALA A 79 -11.49 11.39 10.68
C ALA A 79 -11.17 11.63 12.18
N PRO A 80 -11.41 12.83 12.73
CA PRO A 80 -11.11 13.10 14.13
C PRO A 80 -11.95 12.22 15.07
N GLN A 81 -11.31 11.75 16.13
CA GLN A 81 -11.91 10.90 17.16
C GLN A 81 -12.25 11.70 18.42
N THR A 82 -13.10 11.16 19.28
CA THR A 82 -13.50 11.79 20.53
C THR A 82 -12.42 11.68 21.61
N SER A 83 -12.62 12.37 22.73
CA SER A 83 -11.77 12.22 23.92
C SER A 83 -11.97 10.90 24.67
N GLN A 84 -12.90 10.05 24.24
CA GLN A 84 -13.26 8.78 24.87
C GLN A 84 -12.62 7.58 24.13
N GLU A 85 -11.88 7.85 23.06
CA GLU A 85 -11.26 6.86 22.18
C GLU A 85 -9.74 6.91 22.24
N ASN A 86 -9.08 5.87 22.77
CA ASN A 86 -7.63 5.76 22.62
C ASN A 86 -7.37 5.56 21.12
N CYS A 87 -6.58 6.44 20.53
CA CYS A 87 -6.37 6.46 19.10
C CYS A 87 -5.00 7.01 18.79
N VAL A 88 -4.22 6.22 18.05
CA VAL A 88 -2.88 6.53 17.58
C VAL A 88 -2.49 5.52 16.51
N ALA A 89 -1.53 5.86 15.65
CA ALA A 89 -0.98 4.94 14.66
C ALA A 89 -0.43 3.68 15.34
N HIS A 90 -0.70 2.50 14.77
CA HIS A 90 -0.17 1.24 15.29
C HIS A 90 0.16 0.25 14.15
N ASN A 91 0.26 -1.03 14.44
CA ASN A 91 0.79 -2.02 13.50
C ASN A 91 -0.09 -2.21 12.25
N GLY A 92 0.59 -2.40 11.12
CA GLY A 92 -0.01 -2.63 9.81
C GLY A 92 0.87 -3.48 8.90
N SER A 93 0.34 -3.82 7.72
CA SER A 93 1.10 -4.49 6.66
C SER A 93 0.77 -3.94 5.28
N LEU A 94 1.68 -4.16 4.33
CA LEU A 94 1.42 -3.82 2.94
C LEU A 94 0.28 -4.67 2.35
N ILE A 95 -0.50 -4.06 1.47
CA ILE A 95 -1.39 -4.75 0.54
C ILE A 95 -0.66 -4.86 -0.81
N PRO A 96 -0.47 -6.07 -1.37
CA PRO A 96 0.34 -6.30 -2.56
C PRO A 96 -0.33 -5.82 -3.86
N VAL A 97 -0.74 -4.56 -3.97
CA VAL A 97 -1.19 -3.98 -5.24
C VAL A 97 0.04 -3.61 -6.09
N PRO A 98 0.20 -4.13 -7.32
CA PRO A 98 1.40 -3.91 -8.12
C PRO A 98 1.61 -2.43 -8.44
N GLY A 99 2.85 -1.97 -8.23
CA GLY A 99 3.28 -0.59 -8.49
C GLY A 99 2.69 0.47 -7.56
N ARG A 100 2.03 0.08 -6.46
CA ARG A 100 1.53 0.99 -5.42
C ARG A 100 2.05 0.55 -4.05
N ASP A 101 2.31 1.53 -3.20
CA ASP A 101 2.61 1.32 -1.80
C ASP A 101 1.32 1.57 -1.00
N ILE A 102 0.61 0.51 -0.63
CA ILE A 102 -0.65 0.56 0.13
C ILE A 102 -0.46 -0.20 1.44
N MET A 103 -0.92 0.37 2.55
CA MET A 103 -0.85 -0.21 3.88
C MET A 103 -2.27 -0.39 4.44
N ALA A 104 -2.57 -1.54 5.04
CA ALA A 104 -3.66 -1.68 6.01
C ALA A 104 -3.06 -1.55 7.41
N GLN A 105 -3.66 -0.73 8.27
CA GLN A 105 -3.09 -0.41 9.58
C GLN A 105 -4.17 -0.23 10.65
N GLY A 106 -3.88 -0.70 11.86
CA GLY A 106 -4.71 -0.44 13.04
C GLY A 106 -4.40 0.93 13.66
N TRP A 107 -5.45 1.62 14.12
CA TRP A 107 -5.40 2.93 14.76
C TRP A 107 -6.09 2.93 16.13
N TYR A 108 -6.02 1.81 16.85
CA TYR A 108 -6.82 1.56 18.06
C TYR A 108 -8.30 1.86 17.82
N GLN A 109 -8.96 2.67 18.65
CA GLN A 109 -10.39 2.92 18.51
C GLN A 109 -10.73 3.76 17.28
N GLY A 110 -9.74 4.43 16.65
CA GLY A 110 -9.90 5.00 15.31
C GLY A 110 -10.04 3.94 14.21
N GLY A 111 -9.98 2.65 14.56
CA GLY A 111 -10.34 1.54 13.70
C GLY A 111 -9.20 1.09 12.78
N VAL A 112 -9.56 0.72 11.56
CA VAL A 112 -8.62 0.30 10.51
C VAL A 112 -8.61 1.36 9.42
N SER A 113 -7.42 1.81 9.04
CA SER A 113 -7.22 2.67 7.89
C SER A 113 -6.43 1.92 6.82
N VAL A 114 -6.90 2.00 5.58
CA VAL A 114 -6.18 1.54 4.40
C VAL A 114 -5.77 2.77 3.61
N PHE A 115 -4.48 3.00 3.46
CA PHE A 115 -3.95 4.20 2.85
C PHE A 115 -2.84 3.89 1.86
N GLU A 116 -2.69 4.76 0.87
CA GLU A 116 -1.59 4.70 -0.08
C GLU A 116 -0.54 5.77 0.24
N PHE A 117 0.72 5.41 0.06
CA PHE A 117 1.89 6.28 0.22
C PHE A 117 2.91 6.14 -0.92
N THR A 118 2.42 5.72 -2.09
CA THR A 118 3.22 5.62 -3.33
C THR A 118 3.92 6.95 -3.64
N ASP A 119 3.20 8.06 -3.49
CA ASP A 119 3.78 9.40 -3.35
C ASP A 119 3.99 9.68 -1.84
N PRO A 120 5.22 9.57 -1.33
CA PRO A 120 5.49 9.71 0.10
C PRO A 120 5.27 11.13 0.62
N ALA A 121 5.15 12.13 -0.27
CA ALA A 121 4.84 13.50 0.12
C ALA A 121 3.33 13.76 0.23
N ARG A 122 2.49 12.86 -0.29
CA ARG A 122 1.03 13.00 -0.34
C ARG A 122 0.32 11.67 -0.05
N PRO A 123 0.57 11.04 1.12
CA PRO A 123 -0.18 9.86 1.49
C PRO A 123 -1.66 10.19 1.68
N ARG A 124 -2.55 9.25 1.36
CA ARG A 124 -3.99 9.45 1.50
C ARG A 124 -4.71 8.15 1.83
N GLU A 125 -5.78 8.28 2.60
CA GLU A 125 -6.70 7.18 2.88
C GLU A 125 -7.47 6.78 1.61
N ILE A 126 -7.64 5.47 1.41
CA ILE A 126 -8.38 4.90 0.29
C ILE A 126 -9.57 4.04 0.74
N ALA A 127 -9.55 3.52 1.97
CA ALA A 127 -10.67 2.87 2.64
C ALA A 127 -10.46 2.92 4.16
N TYR A 128 -11.54 2.80 4.93
CA TYR A 128 -11.46 2.74 6.38
C TYR A 128 -12.61 1.90 6.95
N PHE A 129 -12.43 1.50 8.21
CA PHE A 129 -13.49 0.98 9.05
C PHE A 129 -13.33 1.56 10.45
N ASP A 130 -14.36 2.25 10.94
CA ASP A 130 -14.40 2.82 12.28
C ASP A 130 -15.70 2.40 12.96
N ARG A 131 -15.58 1.80 14.15
CA ARG A 131 -16.72 1.34 14.95
C ARG A 131 -17.16 2.38 15.99
N GLY A 132 -16.35 3.41 16.21
CA GLY A 132 -16.48 4.34 17.31
C GLY A 132 -16.13 3.73 18.67
N PRO A 133 -16.44 4.46 19.76
CA PRO A 133 -15.90 4.15 21.07
C PRO A 133 -16.40 2.82 21.61
N ILE A 134 -15.61 2.21 22.50
CA ILE A 134 -16.07 1.12 23.37
C ILE A 134 -17.28 1.58 24.19
N ASP A 135 -17.20 2.79 24.76
CA ASP A 135 -18.26 3.43 25.54
C ASP A 135 -18.25 4.94 25.24
N ALA A 136 -19.41 5.50 24.89
CA ALA A 136 -19.51 6.90 24.49
C ALA A 136 -19.28 7.91 25.62
N THR A 137 -19.24 7.46 26.88
CA THR A 137 -19.17 8.31 28.09
C THR A 137 -17.91 8.08 28.91
N LYS A 138 -17.25 6.94 28.76
CA LYS A 138 -16.07 6.55 29.54
C LYS A 138 -14.97 6.02 28.64
N MET A 139 -13.74 6.46 28.92
CA MET A 139 -12.57 5.95 28.19
C MET A 139 -12.18 4.55 28.70
N TYR A 140 -12.14 3.61 27.78
CA TYR A 140 -11.52 2.29 27.93
C TYR A 140 -10.46 2.11 26.85
N VAL A 141 -9.46 1.28 27.11
CA VAL A 141 -8.52 0.87 26.07
C VAL A 141 -9.20 -0.16 25.18
N GLY A 142 -9.20 0.09 23.87
CA GLY A 142 -9.84 -0.77 22.88
C GLY A 142 -9.32 -0.50 21.48
N GLY A 143 -10.03 -1.06 20.51
CA GLY A 143 -9.82 -0.83 19.10
C GLY A 143 -8.75 -1.73 18.47
N SER A 144 -8.51 -1.49 17.18
CA SER A 144 -7.66 -2.34 16.33
C SER A 144 -6.19 -2.16 16.70
N TRP A 145 -5.62 -3.14 17.42
CA TRP A 145 -4.20 -3.19 17.74
C TRP A 145 -3.36 -3.47 16.49
N SER A 146 -3.85 -4.27 15.55
CA SER A 146 -3.16 -4.45 14.27
C SER A 146 -4.14 -4.79 13.18
N ALA A 147 -3.85 -4.37 11.95
CA ALA A 147 -4.59 -4.82 10.77
C ALA A 147 -3.61 -5.36 9.72
N TYR A 148 -3.72 -6.63 9.37
CA TYR A 148 -2.78 -7.29 8.45
C TYR A 148 -3.49 -7.89 7.25
N TRP A 149 -2.94 -7.65 6.06
CA TRP A 149 -3.37 -8.31 4.84
C TRP A 149 -2.88 -9.76 4.82
N TYR A 150 -3.79 -10.69 4.54
CA TYR A 150 -3.47 -12.10 4.33
C TYR A 150 -4.41 -12.69 3.27
N ASN A 151 -3.83 -13.03 2.10
CA ASN A 151 -4.46 -13.78 1.00
C ASN A 151 -5.87 -13.30 0.59
N GLY A 152 -6.10 -11.98 0.54
CA GLY A 152 -7.36 -11.40 0.07
C GLY A 152 -8.22 -10.74 1.15
N TYR A 153 -7.86 -10.91 2.42
CA TYR A 153 -8.57 -10.33 3.55
C TYR A 153 -7.63 -9.49 4.42
N ILE A 154 -8.21 -8.55 5.17
CA ILE A 154 -7.53 -7.81 6.23
C ILE A 154 -8.03 -8.37 7.56
N TYR A 155 -7.11 -8.90 8.36
CA TYR A 155 -7.39 -9.43 9.69
C TYR A 155 -7.01 -8.38 10.73
N SER A 156 -8.00 -7.90 11.49
CA SER A 156 -7.79 -6.93 12.55
C SER A 156 -7.96 -7.55 13.93
N SER A 157 -6.90 -7.49 14.74
CA SER A 157 -6.95 -7.90 16.14
C SER A 157 -7.37 -6.69 16.97
N GLU A 158 -8.61 -6.69 17.44
CA GLU A 158 -9.22 -5.67 18.29
C GLU A 158 -9.08 -6.07 19.77
N ILE A 159 -8.61 -5.14 20.60
CA ILE A 159 -8.22 -5.39 22.01
C ILE A 159 -9.36 -5.90 22.91
N ALA A 160 -10.56 -5.35 22.76
CA ALA A 160 -11.72 -5.59 23.64
C ALA A 160 -12.83 -6.45 23.01
N ARG A 161 -12.91 -6.49 21.68
CA ARG A 161 -14.00 -7.04 20.87
C ARG A 161 -13.55 -8.25 20.03
N GLY A 162 -12.26 -8.55 19.95
CA GLY A 162 -11.74 -9.79 19.36
C GLY A 162 -11.22 -9.62 17.93
N LEU A 163 -11.70 -10.42 16.99
CA LEU A 163 -11.18 -10.46 15.61
C LEU A 163 -12.21 -9.93 14.62
N ASP A 164 -11.80 -8.97 13.80
CA ASP A 164 -12.54 -8.57 12.60
C ASP A 164 -11.81 -9.06 11.34
N VAL A 165 -12.57 -9.49 10.34
CA VAL A 165 -12.05 -9.91 9.03
C VAL A 165 -12.76 -9.12 7.95
N PHE A 166 -11.99 -8.35 7.18
CA PHE A 166 -12.50 -7.47 6.14
C PHE A 166 -12.08 -7.95 4.76
N GLU A 167 -12.92 -7.72 3.76
CA GLU A 167 -12.57 -7.86 2.35
C GLU A 167 -12.67 -6.47 1.69
N LEU A 168 -11.68 -6.14 0.86
CA LEU A 168 -11.72 -4.90 0.07
C LEU A 168 -12.70 -5.03 -1.09
N LEU A 169 -13.50 -3.98 -1.27
CA LEU A 169 -14.38 -3.82 -2.42
C LEU A 169 -13.81 -2.76 -3.38
N PRO A 170 -14.08 -2.86 -4.68
CA PRO A 170 -13.64 -1.86 -5.63
C PRO A 170 -14.31 -0.50 -5.35
N GLY A 171 -13.58 0.58 -5.59
CA GLY A 171 -14.02 1.96 -5.39
C GLY A 171 -13.22 2.95 -6.23
N GLY A 172 -13.43 4.25 -6.02
CA GLY A 172 -12.81 5.31 -6.84
C GLY A 172 -11.27 5.33 -6.82
N LEU A 173 -10.64 4.80 -5.76
CA LEU A 173 -9.19 4.80 -5.56
C LEU A 173 -8.55 3.41 -5.64
N LEU A 174 -9.34 2.36 -5.89
CA LEU A 174 -8.88 0.98 -5.96
C LEU A 174 -9.82 0.17 -6.87
N SER A 175 -9.33 -0.29 -8.02
CA SER A 175 -10.13 -1.08 -8.96
C SER A 175 -10.23 -2.57 -8.59
N GLN A 176 -11.16 -3.29 -9.23
CA GLN A 176 -11.27 -4.73 -9.08
C GLN A 176 -9.99 -5.45 -9.55
N ASN A 177 -9.38 -5.02 -10.67
CA ASN A 177 -8.14 -5.63 -11.16
C ASN A 177 -6.98 -5.40 -10.17
N GLU A 178 -6.95 -4.27 -9.46
CA GLU A 178 -5.94 -4.02 -8.41
C GLU A 178 -6.11 -4.96 -7.22
N ILE A 179 -7.36 -5.21 -6.79
CA ILE A 179 -7.68 -6.18 -5.73
C ILE A 179 -7.32 -7.61 -6.17
N ASP A 180 -7.70 -7.99 -7.39
CA ASP A 180 -7.43 -9.33 -7.92
C ASP A 180 -5.93 -9.55 -8.11
N ALA A 181 -5.18 -8.54 -8.57
CA ALA A 181 -3.73 -8.61 -8.67
C ALA A 181 -3.07 -8.75 -7.29
N ALA A 182 -3.60 -8.10 -6.25
CA ALA A 182 -3.12 -8.30 -4.88
C ALA A 182 -3.34 -9.73 -4.37
N LYS A 183 -4.44 -10.37 -4.75
CA LYS A 183 -4.74 -11.78 -4.40
C LYS A 183 -3.81 -12.79 -5.09
N LEU A 184 -3.00 -12.39 -6.09
CA LEU A 184 -2.00 -13.27 -6.71
C LEU A 184 -0.78 -13.53 -5.82
N VAL A 185 -0.51 -12.65 -4.84
CA VAL A 185 0.55 -12.87 -3.86
C VAL A 185 -0.05 -13.67 -2.71
N HIS A 186 0.39 -14.93 -2.60
CA HIS A 186 -0.15 -15.88 -1.64
C HIS A 186 0.92 -16.31 -0.63
N PHE A 187 0.59 -16.22 0.65
CA PHE A 187 1.42 -16.67 1.76
C PHE A 187 0.88 -17.99 2.32
N ASN A 188 1.75 -18.98 2.50
CA ASN A 188 1.39 -20.19 3.26
C ASN A 188 1.43 -19.93 4.78
N GLU A 189 2.33 -19.05 5.19
CA GLU A 189 2.51 -18.52 6.54
C GLU A 189 3.02 -17.08 6.39
N LEU A 190 2.56 -16.18 7.26
CA LEU A 190 2.93 -14.76 7.20
C LEU A 190 3.37 -14.27 8.59
N ASN A 191 4.64 -13.90 8.69
CA ASN A 191 5.11 -12.95 9.69
C ASN A 191 5.31 -11.60 9.01
N VAL A 192 4.47 -10.62 9.36
CA VAL A 192 4.53 -9.28 8.73
C VAL A 192 5.85 -8.54 8.97
N GLN A 193 6.57 -8.90 10.04
CA GLN A 193 7.85 -8.27 10.40
C GLN A 193 9.01 -8.76 9.52
N ASP A 194 8.87 -9.92 8.87
CA ASP A 194 9.90 -10.44 7.96
C ASP A 194 9.96 -9.64 6.64
N GLN A 195 8.88 -8.91 6.31
CA GLN A 195 8.74 -8.07 5.12
C GLN A 195 9.27 -8.73 3.84
N GLN A 196 8.80 -9.96 3.58
CA GLN A 196 9.17 -10.69 2.36
C GLN A 196 8.86 -9.87 1.12
N LYS A 197 9.78 -9.89 0.14
CA LYS A 197 9.57 -9.20 -1.12
C LYS A 197 8.36 -9.77 -1.85
N LEU A 198 7.36 -8.92 -2.07
CA LEU A 198 6.14 -9.23 -2.81
C LEU A 198 6.48 -9.27 -4.31
N VAL A 199 6.11 -10.38 -4.95
CA VAL A 199 6.35 -10.63 -6.38
C VAL A 199 5.08 -11.18 -6.99
N TRP A 200 4.69 -10.65 -8.14
CA TRP A 200 3.51 -11.07 -8.89
C TRP A 200 3.92 -11.97 -10.04
N PRO A 201 3.13 -12.99 -10.39
CA PRO A 201 3.31 -13.71 -11.64
C PRO A 201 2.89 -12.81 -12.82
N ALA A 202 3.57 -12.97 -13.95
CA ALA A 202 3.18 -12.33 -15.21
C ALA A 202 1.75 -12.76 -15.58
N SER A 203 0.80 -11.82 -15.57
CA SER A 203 -0.62 -12.08 -15.72
C SER A 203 -1.39 -10.89 -16.31
N LEU A 204 -2.42 -11.19 -17.09
CA LEU A 204 -3.26 -10.14 -17.69
C LEU A 204 -3.97 -9.27 -16.64
N VAL A 205 -4.21 -9.80 -15.44
CA VAL A 205 -4.83 -9.01 -14.35
C VAL A 205 -3.87 -7.95 -13.79
N VAL A 206 -2.57 -8.24 -13.68
CA VAL A 206 -1.56 -7.23 -13.31
C VAL A 206 -1.46 -6.16 -14.39
N ALA A 207 -1.46 -6.56 -15.68
CA ALA A 207 -1.50 -5.60 -16.78
C ALA A 207 -2.76 -4.71 -16.73
N ARG A 208 -3.94 -5.29 -16.50
CA ARG A 208 -5.19 -4.54 -16.34
C ARG A 208 -5.17 -3.60 -15.13
N ALA A 209 -4.57 -4.01 -14.02
CA ALA A 209 -4.40 -3.16 -12.84
C ALA A 209 -3.56 -1.91 -13.17
N PHE A 210 -2.48 -2.05 -13.94
CA PHE A 210 -1.71 -0.88 -14.41
C PHE A 210 -2.51 0.01 -15.38
N VAL A 211 -3.35 -0.57 -16.24
CA VAL A 211 -4.23 0.21 -17.12
C VAL A 211 -5.23 1.04 -16.30
N ASP A 212 -5.86 0.46 -15.27
CA ASP A 212 -6.78 1.18 -14.39
C ASP A 212 -6.07 2.29 -13.60
N GLN A 213 -4.82 2.04 -13.17
CA GLN A 213 -3.97 3.06 -12.54
C GLN A 213 -3.65 4.22 -13.49
N LEU A 214 -3.31 3.92 -14.76
CA LEU A 214 -2.99 4.91 -15.79
C LEU A 214 -4.20 5.75 -16.20
N GLU A 215 -5.40 5.15 -16.24
CA GLU A 215 -6.64 5.90 -16.45
C GLU A 215 -6.86 6.89 -15.30
N ARG A 216 -6.69 6.42 -14.06
CA ARG A 216 -6.86 7.25 -12.86
C ARG A 216 -5.80 8.36 -12.72
N SER A 217 -4.55 8.10 -13.12
CA SER A 217 -3.47 9.11 -13.12
C SER A 217 -3.47 10.01 -14.37
N SER A 218 -4.37 9.76 -15.32
CA SER A 218 -4.33 10.39 -16.66
C SER A 218 -2.98 10.20 -17.36
N GLY A 219 -2.32 9.06 -17.10
CA GLY A 219 -1.04 8.67 -17.70
C GLY A 219 -1.15 8.34 -19.19
N LEU A 220 -2.32 7.89 -19.65
CA LEU A 220 -2.65 7.69 -21.05
C LEU A 220 -4.00 8.33 -21.36
N THR A 221 -4.24 8.67 -22.62
CA THR A 221 -5.54 9.22 -23.06
C THR A 221 -6.64 8.16 -22.96
N THR A 222 -7.89 8.58 -22.80
CA THR A 222 -9.06 7.68 -22.73
C THR A 222 -9.16 6.74 -23.94
N ASP A 223 -8.89 7.25 -25.14
CA ASP A 223 -8.86 6.44 -26.37
C ASP A 223 -7.76 5.39 -26.31
N ARG A 224 -6.58 5.75 -25.79
CA ARG A 224 -5.47 4.82 -25.68
C ARG A 224 -5.74 3.76 -24.62
N ILE A 225 -6.29 4.12 -23.46
CA ILE A 225 -6.75 3.18 -22.43
C ILE A 225 -7.73 2.17 -23.03
N SER A 226 -8.71 2.63 -23.80
CA SER A 226 -9.69 1.76 -24.48
C SER A 226 -9.01 0.80 -25.47
N ALA A 227 -8.08 1.28 -26.28
CA ALA A 227 -7.34 0.47 -27.24
C ALA A 227 -6.44 -0.59 -26.57
N VAL A 228 -5.79 -0.24 -25.44
CA VAL A 228 -4.98 -1.18 -24.65
C VAL A 228 -5.88 -2.26 -24.04
N ARG A 229 -7.03 -1.90 -23.44
CA ARG A 229 -8.00 -2.87 -22.90
C ARG A 229 -8.47 -3.85 -23.97
N GLN A 230 -8.83 -3.36 -25.16
CA GLN A 230 -9.22 -4.21 -26.29
C GLN A 230 -8.10 -5.16 -26.72
N SER A 231 -6.87 -4.66 -26.78
CA SER A 231 -5.69 -5.47 -27.15
C SER A 231 -5.43 -6.58 -26.13
N LEU A 232 -5.53 -6.29 -24.83
CA LEU A 232 -5.40 -7.29 -23.77
C LEU A 232 -6.52 -8.36 -23.84
N THR A 233 -7.76 -7.95 -24.11
CA THR A 233 -8.89 -8.89 -24.30
C THR A 233 -8.69 -9.77 -25.53
N ALA A 234 -8.24 -9.23 -26.65
CA ALA A 234 -7.93 -10.02 -27.84
C ALA A 234 -6.79 -11.02 -27.59
N ALA A 235 -5.74 -10.61 -26.88
CA ALA A 235 -4.64 -11.48 -26.48
C ALA A 235 -5.05 -12.55 -25.45
N GLU A 236 -6.09 -12.30 -24.66
CA GLU A 236 -6.68 -13.29 -23.75
C GLU A 236 -7.36 -14.43 -24.51
N GLN A 237 -7.98 -14.13 -25.65
CA GLN A 237 -8.70 -15.06 -26.51
C GLN A 237 -7.80 -15.79 -27.52
N ALA A 238 -6.61 -15.25 -27.80
CA ALA A 238 -5.61 -15.86 -28.68
C ALA A 238 -4.71 -16.86 -27.93
N SER A 239 -3.95 -17.65 -28.69
CA SER A 239 -2.94 -18.59 -28.16
C SER A 239 -1.68 -18.64 -29.05
N GLY A 240 -0.62 -19.28 -28.55
CA GLY A 240 0.60 -19.51 -29.32
C GLY A 240 1.24 -18.26 -29.92
N MET A 241 1.68 -18.35 -31.18
CA MET A 241 2.41 -17.27 -31.86
C MET A 241 1.57 -16.01 -32.08
N ALA A 242 0.27 -16.15 -32.35
CA ALA A 242 -0.62 -15.01 -32.54
C ALA A 242 -0.72 -14.16 -31.27
N ARG A 243 -0.91 -14.81 -30.12
CA ARG A 243 -0.92 -14.15 -28.80
C ARG A 243 0.41 -13.47 -28.50
N ARG A 244 1.53 -14.19 -28.69
CA ARG A 244 2.88 -13.64 -28.45
C ARG A 244 3.15 -12.40 -29.28
N ASN A 245 2.83 -12.43 -30.57
CA ASN A 245 3.05 -11.30 -31.48
C ASN A 245 2.20 -10.09 -31.06
N ALA A 246 0.92 -10.30 -30.74
CA ALA A 246 0.02 -9.22 -30.30
C ALA A 246 0.52 -8.54 -29.03
N LEU A 247 0.92 -9.31 -28.01
CA LEU A 247 1.46 -8.76 -26.76
C LEU A 247 2.82 -8.09 -26.95
N THR A 248 3.70 -8.66 -27.77
CA THR A 248 5.02 -8.05 -28.06
C THR A 248 4.87 -6.71 -28.77
N GLN A 249 3.94 -6.62 -29.72
CA GLN A 249 3.61 -5.38 -30.41
C GLN A 249 3.03 -4.34 -29.45
N LEU A 250 2.08 -4.75 -28.60
CA LEU A 250 1.49 -3.87 -27.59
C LEU A 250 2.55 -3.33 -26.62
N ALA A 251 3.41 -4.20 -26.08
CA ALA A 251 4.50 -3.79 -25.18
C ALA A 251 5.43 -2.77 -25.85
N THR A 252 5.81 -2.99 -27.11
CA THR A 252 6.68 -2.07 -27.86
C THR A 252 6.04 -0.70 -28.08
N GLN A 253 4.73 -0.65 -28.36
CA GLN A 253 4.00 0.62 -28.47
C GLN A 253 3.96 1.37 -27.13
N LEU A 254 3.66 0.66 -26.04
CA LEU A 254 3.63 1.27 -24.71
C LEU A 254 4.99 1.86 -24.31
N GLU A 255 6.10 1.17 -24.62
CA GLU A 255 7.43 1.70 -24.34
C GLU A 255 7.74 3.00 -25.09
N SER A 256 7.32 3.12 -26.35
CA SER A 256 7.53 4.35 -27.11
C SER A 256 6.65 5.49 -26.61
N GLU A 257 5.47 5.19 -26.06
CA GLU A 257 4.54 6.15 -25.46
C GLU A 257 5.02 6.66 -24.08
N ALA A 258 5.82 5.88 -23.36
CA ALA A 258 6.21 6.19 -21.98
C ALA A 258 6.93 7.53 -21.80
N GLY A 259 7.67 8.00 -22.82
CA GLY A 259 8.36 9.29 -22.78
C GLY A 259 7.43 10.51 -22.85
N GLY A 260 6.24 10.36 -23.43
CA GLY A 260 5.23 11.42 -23.56
C GLY A 260 4.11 11.36 -22.51
N SER A 261 4.12 10.35 -21.65
CA SER A 261 3.12 10.15 -20.60
C SER A 261 3.43 10.98 -19.35
N SER A 262 2.38 11.51 -18.72
CA SER A 262 2.47 12.12 -17.38
C SER A 262 2.83 11.11 -16.28
N ASP A 263 2.65 9.81 -16.54
CA ASP A 263 3.00 8.69 -15.65
C ASP A 263 3.85 7.66 -16.39
N GLY A 264 4.92 8.13 -17.02
CA GLY A 264 5.80 7.30 -17.85
C GLY A 264 6.43 6.12 -17.10
N ALA A 265 6.61 6.22 -15.77
CA ALA A 265 7.07 5.10 -14.96
C ALA A 265 6.06 3.94 -14.97
N LYS A 266 4.77 4.25 -14.80
CA LYS A 266 3.70 3.25 -14.84
C LYS A 266 3.49 2.66 -16.24
N VAL A 267 3.62 3.48 -17.28
CA VAL A 267 3.58 2.97 -18.67
C VAL A 267 4.68 1.94 -18.92
N ARG A 268 5.91 2.18 -18.41
CA ARG A 268 7.00 1.18 -18.49
C ARG A 268 6.70 -0.08 -17.69
N MET A 269 6.09 0.03 -16.50
CA MET A 269 5.67 -1.14 -15.73
C MET A 269 4.65 -1.98 -16.50
N LEU A 270 3.63 -1.34 -17.10
CA LEU A 270 2.66 -2.01 -17.95
C LEU A 270 3.33 -2.67 -19.16
N ALA A 271 4.24 -1.99 -19.85
CA ALA A 271 4.92 -2.54 -21.00
C ALA A 271 5.79 -3.76 -20.64
N SER A 272 6.50 -3.70 -19.50
CA SER A 272 7.29 -4.82 -18.98
C SER A 272 6.40 -6.03 -18.69
N GLU A 273 5.30 -5.82 -17.98
CA GLU A 273 4.33 -6.86 -17.65
C GLU A 273 3.76 -7.53 -18.92
N VAL A 274 3.30 -6.72 -19.88
CA VAL A 274 2.78 -7.22 -21.16
C VAL A 274 3.82 -8.04 -21.92
N ARG A 275 5.10 -7.64 -21.87
CA ARG A 275 6.20 -8.39 -22.48
C ARG A 275 6.48 -9.71 -21.76
N GLU A 276 6.46 -9.72 -20.44
CA GLU A 276 6.64 -10.95 -19.66
C GLU A 276 5.52 -11.96 -19.96
N ILE A 277 4.28 -11.49 -20.04
CA ILE A 277 3.12 -12.31 -20.42
C ILE A 277 3.28 -12.94 -21.82
N ALA A 278 3.93 -12.24 -22.75
CA ALA A 278 4.20 -12.74 -24.12
C ALA A 278 5.20 -13.90 -24.13
N ASN A 279 6.10 -13.94 -23.13
CA ASN A 279 7.14 -14.95 -22.99
C ASN A 279 6.64 -16.20 -22.25
N VAL A 280 5.57 -16.09 -21.46
CA VAL A 280 4.92 -17.25 -20.83
C VAL A 280 4.14 -18.04 -21.89
N ALA A 281 4.38 -19.35 -21.96
CA ALA A 281 3.66 -20.25 -22.86
C ALA A 281 2.18 -20.33 -22.46
N ARG A 282 1.28 -20.13 -23.43
CA ARG A 282 -0.17 -20.34 -23.33
C ARG A 282 -0.71 -20.94 -24.63
#